data_AF-A0A1H9EN53-F1
#
_entry.id   AF-A0A1H9EN53-F1
#
_cell.length_a   1.000
_cell.length_b   1.000
_cell.length_c   1.000
_cell.angle_alpha   90.00
_cell.angle_beta   90.00
_cell.angle_gamma   90.00
#
_symmetry.space_group_name_H-M   'P 1'
#
loop_
_entity.id
_entity.type
_entity.pdbx_description
1 polymer ?
#
loop_
_entity_poly.entity_id
_entity_poly.type
_entity_poly.pdbx_seq_one_letter_code
_entity_poly.pdbx_strand_id
1 'polypeptide(L)'
;MFTSIGQNNLENQLDELVRSFVQEKLETIMKEEMNQFFEENPELKNYKNGSYGRQLDTKYGRIQDLQVPRDRENAFQTQVFQPYQ
;
A
#
# COMPACT_ATOMS: atom_id res chain seq x y z
N MET A 1 5.97 10.12 -39.38
CA MET A 1 5.21 9.79 -38.15
C MET A 1 5.77 10.67 -37.05
N PHE A 2 5.02 11.67 -36.59
CA PHE A 2 5.43 12.53 -35.48
C PHE A 2 4.75 12.02 -34.21
N THR A 3 5.40 11.12 -33.49
CA THR A 3 4.96 10.80 -32.13
C THR A 3 5.38 11.96 -31.24
N SER A 4 4.35 12.64 -30.75
CA SER A 4 4.39 13.87 -29.96
C SER A 4 5.22 13.70 -28.69
N ILE A 5 6.31 14.46 -28.58
CA ILE A 5 7.11 14.60 -27.35
C ILE A 5 6.22 14.98 -26.14
N GLY A 6 5.08 15.65 -26.39
CA GLY A 6 4.11 16.01 -25.36
C GLY A 6 3.13 14.89 -24.94
N GLN A 7 2.80 13.93 -25.82
CA GLN A 7 1.88 12.83 -25.48
C GLN A 7 2.54 11.83 -24.52
N ASN A 8 3.80 11.46 -24.77
CA ASN A 8 4.56 10.59 -23.87
C ASN A 8 4.76 11.23 -22.49
N ASN A 9 4.79 12.57 -22.40
CA ASN A 9 4.90 13.27 -21.12
C ASN A 9 3.61 13.16 -20.29
N LEU A 10 2.45 13.38 -20.92
CA LEU A 10 1.15 13.27 -20.25
C LEU A 10 0.87 11.83 -19.79
N GLU A 11 1.17 10.83 -20.61
CA GLU A 11 1.00 9.42 -20.25
C GLU A 11 1.85 9.04 -19.04
N ASN A 12 3.14 9.42 -19.03
CA ASN A 12 4.02 9.16 -17.89
C ASN A 12 3.53 9.86 -16.61
N GLN A 13 3.08 11.13 -16.71
CA GLN A 13 2.52 11.86 -15.57
C GLN A 13 1.25 11.19 -15.04
N LEU A 14 0.38 10.71 -15.93
CA LEU A 14 -0.83 10.01 -15.54
C LEU A 14 -0.50 8.69 -14.84
N ASP A 15 0.46 7.92 -15.35
CA ASP A 15 0.91 6.68 -14.73
C ASP A 15 1.48 6.91 -13.32
N GLU A 16 2.27 7.97 -13.13
CA GLU A 16 2.79 8.35 -11.81
C GLU A 16 1.67 8.78 -10.84
N LEU A 17 0.68 9.53 -11.33
CA LEU A 17 -0.48 9.93 -10.53
C LEU A 17 -1.33 8.71 -10.13
N VAL A 18 -1.61 7.80 -11.07
CA VAL A 18 -2.37 6.59 -10.77
C VAL A 18 -1.60 5.71 -9.78
N ARG A 19 -0.28 5.54 -9.97
CA ARG A 19 0.54 4.74 -9.06
C ARG A 19 0.59 5.33 -7.65
N SER A 20 0.77 6.65 -7.52
CA SER A 20 0.80 7.32 -6.22
C SER A 20 -0.57 7.27 -5.52
N PHE A 21 -1.66 7.47 -6.27
CA PHE A 21 -3.02 7.30 -5.75
C PHE A 21 -3.28 5.88 -5.26
N VAL A 22 -2.90 4.86 -6.05
CA VAL A 22 -3.05 3.46 -5.65
C VAL A 22 -2.25 3.18 -4.37
N GLN A 23 -1.00 3.61 -4.30
CA GLN A 23 -0.18 3.46 -3.09
C GLN A 23 -0.88 4.08 -1.86
N GLU A 24 -1.29 5.35 -1.95
CA GLU A 24 -1.97 6.06 -0.85
C GLU A 24 -3.22 5.31 -0.38
N LYS A 25 -4.04 4.81 -1.31
CA LYS A 25 -5.27 4.09 -0.97
C LYS A 25 -5.00 2.74 -0.35
N LEU A 26 -4.02 1.99 -0.85
CA LEU A 26 -3.62 0.72 -0.22
C LEU A 26 -3.14 0.96 1.22
N GLU A 27 -2.27 1.95 1.45
CA GLU A 27 -1.81 2.30 2.79
C GLU A 27 -2.95 2.73 3.71
N THR A 28 -3.92 3.48 3.20
CA THR A 28 -5.10 3.90 3.95
C THR A 28 -5.96 2.69 4.34
N ILE A 29 -6.26 1.80 3.39
CA ILE A 29 -7.04 0.58 3.64
C ILE A 29 -6.37 -0.27 4.72
N MET A 30 -5.06 -0.53 4.61
CA MET A 30 -4.33 -1.34 5.59
C MET A 30 -4.29 -0.71 6.99
N LYS A 31 -4.23 0.63 7.08
CA LYS A 31 -4.30 1.34 8.37
C LYS A 31 -5.67 1.17 9.02
N GLU A 32 -6.75 1.26 8.24
CA GLU A 32 -8.10 1.03 8.75
C GLU A 32 -8.33 -0.43 9.11
N GLU A 33 -7.82 -1.39 8.33
CA GLU A 33 -7.84 -2.81 8.70
C GLU A 33 -7.14 -3.04 10.05
N MET A 34 -5.98 -2.40 10.29
CA MET A 34 -5.30 -2.50 11.57
C MET A 34 -6.10 -1.83 12.70
N ASN A 35 -6.75 -0.69 12.45
CA ASN A 35 -7.62 -0.06 13.45
C ASN A 35 -8.76 -1.01 13.86
N GLN A 36 -9.47 -1.54 12.86
CA GLN A 36 -10.56 -2.48 13.06
C GLN A 36 -10.10 -3.74 13.79
N PHE A 37 -8.94 -4.30 13.44
CA PHE A 37 -8.35 -5.45 14.13
C PHE A 37 -8.18 -5.20 15.64
N PHE A 38 -7.70 -4.02 16.04
CA PHE A 38 -7.57 -3.68 17.46
C PHE A 38 -8.92 -3.39 18.15
N GLU A 39 -9.90 -2.87 17.42
CA GLU A 39 -11.27 -2.68 17.94
C GLU A 39 -12.00 -4.01 18.17
N GLU A 40 -11.77 -4.99 17.29
CA GLU A 40 -12.35 -6.33 17.38
C GLU A 40 -11.67 -7.21 18.43
N ASN A 41 -10.42 -6.89 18.80
CA ASN A 41 -9.61 -7.67 19.75
C ASN A 41 -9.10 -6.80 20.92
N PRO A 42 -9.99 -6.19 21.72
CA PRO A 42 -9.61 -5.24 22.78
C PRO A 42 -8.82 -5.88 23.93
N GLU A 43 -8.90 -7.19 24.11
CA GLU A 43 -8.15 -7.97 25.09
C GLU A 43 -6.71 -8.26 24.69
N LEU A 44 -6.36 -8.02 23.41
CA LEU A 44 -5.04 -8.27 22.88
C LEU A 44 -4.02 -7.33 23.53
N LYS A 45 -3.07 -7.88 24.28
CA LYS A 45 -1.97 -7.13 24.91
C LYS A 45 -0.87 -6.77 23.92
N ASN A 46 -1.24 -6.05 22.88
CA ASN A 46 -0.37 -5.74 21.76
C ASN A 46 -0.54 -4.27 21.36
N TYR A 47 0.35 -3.76 20.51
CA TYR A 47 0.31 -2.37 20.07
C TYR A 47 0.91 -2.20 18.67
N LYS A 48 0.47 -1.14 18.00
CA LYS A 48 0.98 -0.69 16.71
C LYS A 48 2.47 -0.37 16.81
N ASN A 49 3.28 -0.95 15.94
CA ASN A 49 4.75 -0.86 15.98
C ASN A 49 5.33 -0.39 14.62
N GLY A 50 4.77 0.71 14.12
CA GLY A 50 5.18 1.35 12.88
C GLY A 50 4.72 0.61 11.63
N SER A 51 5.49 0.75 10.56
CA SER A 51 5.30 0.10 9.27
C SER A 51 6.61 -0.49 8.77
N TYR A 52 6.52 -1.40 7.80
CA TYR A 52 7.66 -1.84 7.00
C TYR A 52 7.40 -1.53 5.53
N GLY A 53 8.47 -1.21 4.79
CA GLY A 53 8.41 -1.00 3.35
C GLY A 53 8.31 -2.34 2.61
N ARG A 54 7.40 -2.44 1.64
CA ARG A 54 7.26 -3.59 0.73
C ARG A 54 7.18 -3.11 -0.71
N GLN A 55 7.80 -3.88 -1.62
CA GLN A 55 7.55 -3.74 -3.06
C GLN A 55 6.27 -4.50 -3.44
N LEU A 56 5.40 -3.85 -4.22
CA LEU A 56 4.17 -4.46 -4.71
C LEU A 56 4.03 -4.20 -6.21
N ASP A 57 3.98 -5.28 -6.98
CA ASP A 57 3.66 -5.22 -8.40
C ASP A 57 2.14 -5.10 -8.58
N THR A 58 1.71 -4.02 -9.24
CA THR A 58 0.31 -3.77 -9.57
C THR A 58 0.14 -3.73 -11.09
N LYS A 59 -1.12 -3.80 -11.56
CA LYS A 59 -1.43 -3.60 -12.98
C LYS A 59 -1.05 -2.20 -13.51
N TYR A 60 -0.77 -1.25 -12.62
CA TYR A 60 -0.35 0.12 -12.94
C TYR A 60 1.16 0.35 -12.70
N GLY A 61 1.93 -0.74 -12.59
CA GLY A 61 3.37 -0.71 -12.33
C GLY A 61 3.75 -1.04 -10.90
N ARG A 62 5.07 -1.05 -10.66
CA ARG A 62 5.68 -1.40 -9.37
C ARG A 62 5.64 -0.25 -8.39
N ILE A 63 5.04 -0.47 -7.22
CA ILE A 63 5.16 0.40 -6.05
C ILE A 63 6.43 -0.03 -5.32
N GLN A 64 7.39 0.88 -5.15
CA GLN A 64 8.70 0.55 -4.57
C GLN A 64 8.70 0.50 -3.04
N ASP A 65 7.89 1.34 -2.39
CA ASP A 65 7.92 1.52 -0.94
C ASP A 65 6.51 1.65 -0.37
N LEU A 66 5.72 0.58 -0.51
CA LEU A 66 4.41 0.49 0.11
C LEU A 66 4.58 0.34 1.63
N GLN A 67 4.03 1.26 2.41
CA GLN A 67 4.13 1.22 3.87
C GLN A 67 3.06 0.32 4.48
N VAL A 68 3.45 -0.91 4.83
CA VAL A 68 2.55 -1.90 5.41
C VAL A 68 2.56 -1.76 6.94
N PRO A 69 1.42 -1.48 7.60
CA PRO A 69 1.37 -1.36 9.05
C PRO A 69 1.66 -2.70 9.73
N ARG A 70 2.27 -2.65 10.90
CA ARG A 70 2.54 -3.83 11.73
C ARG A 70 2.29 -3.54 13.20
N ASP A 71 1.92 -4.58 13.92
CA ASP A 71 1.89 -4.61 15.38
C ASP A 71 3.18 -5.21 15.95
N ARG A 72 3.31 -5.25 17.28
CA ARG A 72 4.53 -5.75 17.93
C ARG A 72 4.63 -7.28 17.90
N GLU A 73 3.51 -7.97 18.00
CA GLU A 73 3.46 -9.43 18.09
C GLU A 73 3.30 -10.10 16.70
N ASN A 74 3.19 -9.31 15.62
CA ASN A 74 2.86 -9.74 14.26
C ASN A 74 1.53 -10.52 14.19
N ALA A 75 0.57 -10.14 15.04
CA ALA A 75 -0.77 -10.71 15.09
C ALA A 75 -1.67 -10.20 13.95
N PHE A 76 -1.45 -8.97 13.49
CA PHE A 76 -2.18 -8.39 12.38
C PHE A 76 -1.56 -8.78 11.03
N GLN A 77 -2.40 -9.19 10.09
CA GLN A 77 -2.04 -9.37 8.69
C GLN A 77 -3.11 -8.73 7.82
N THR A 78 -2.69 -7.86 6.90
CA THR A 78 -3.60 -7.22 5.93
C THR A 78 -4.23 -8.25 4.99
N GLN A 79 -5.48 -8.00 4.60
CA GLN A 79 -6.21 -8.84 3.64
C GLN A 79 -6.01 -8.40 2.18
N VAL A 80 -5.36 -7.25 1.96
CA VAL A 80 -5.12 -6.66 0.63
C VAL A 80 -4.27 -7.57 -0.26
N PHE A 81 -3.31 -8.30 0.32
CA PHE A 81 -2.41 -9.22 -0.38
C PHE A 81 -1.99 -10.36 0.54
N GLN A 82 -1.44 -11.44 -0.01
CA GLN A 82 -0.91 -12.53 0.80
C GLN A 82 0.55 -12.24 1.25
N PRO A 83 0.98 -12.78 2.41
CA PRO A 83 2.39 -12.78 2.80
C PRO A 83 3.25 -13.49 1.73
N TYR A 84 4.44 -12.95 1.45
CA TYR A 84 5.46 -13.55 0.57
C TYR A 84 5.00 -13.92 -0.86
N GLN A 85 4.10 -13.13 -1.45
CA GLN A 85 3.87 -13.08 -2.90
C GLN A 85 4.97 -12.30 -3.62
#